data_AF-A0A2K8STX8-F1
#
_entry.id   AF-A0A2K8STX8-F1
#
_cell.length_a   1.000
_cell.length_b   1.000
_cell.length_c   1.000
_cell.angle_alpha   90.00
_cell.angle_beta   90.00
_cell.angle_gamma   90.00
#
_symmetry.space_group_name_H-M   'P 1'
#
loop_
_entity.id
_entity.type
_entity.pdbx_description
1 polymer ?
#
loop_
_entity_poly.entity_id
_entity_poly.type
_entity_poly.pdbx_seq_one_letter_code
_entity_poly.pdbx_strand_id
1 'polypeptide(L)' 'MNIRQKLLSLIEQLNDQQLSALLDLALSFKNGEKSVNPAVESQAYQDWVSPENDIYDEVFADELTAR' A
#
# COMPACT_ATOMS: atom_id res chain seq x y z
N MET A 1 -18.19 -9.01 -24.71
CA MET A 1 -18.96 -8.46 -23.57
C MET A 1 -18.13 -7.38 -22.91
N ASN A 2 -18.65 -6.16 -22.82
CA ASN A 2 -17.89 -5.03 -22.26
C ASN A 2 -17.72 -5.19 -20.75
N ILE A 3 -16.62 -4.68 -20.18
CA ILE A 3 -16.30 -4.77 -18.75
C ILE A 3 -17.49 -4.33 -17.88
N ARG A 4 -18.15 -3.24 -18.26
CA ARG A 4 -19.34 -2.71 -17.59
C ARG A 4 -20.50 -3.71 -17.53
N GLN A 5 -20.73 -4.47 -18.61
CA GLN A 5 -21.81 -5.46 -18.67
C GLN A 5 -21.50 -6.69 -17.81
N LYS A 6 -20.23 -7.11 -17.78
CA LYS A 6 -19.79 -8.22 -16.91
C LYS A 6 -19.90 -7.86 -15.43
N LEU A 7 -19.63 -6.60 -15.08
CA LEU A 7 -19.75 -6.10 -13.72
C LEU A 7 -21.22 -6.04 -13.26
N LEU A 8 -22.12 -5.56 -14.11
CA LEU A 8 -23.57 -5.57 -13.84
C LEU A 8 -24.11 -6.98 -13.59
N SER A 9 -23.73 -7.94 -14.46
CA SER A 9 -24.13 -9.34 -14.29
C SER A 9 -23.63 -9.97 -12.99
N LEU A 10 -22.48 -9.54 -12.48
CA LEU A 10 -21.96 -10.03 -11.20
C LEU A 10 -22.68 -9.36 -10.01
N ILE A 11 -22.95 -8.06 -10.09
CA ILE A 11 -23.68 -7.30 -9.07
C ILE A 11 -25.08 -7.87 -8.83
N GLU A 12 -25.78 -8.28 -9.89
CA GLU A 12 -27.12 -8.90 -9.80
C GLU A 12 -27.14 -10.23 -9.03
N GLN A 13 -25.99 -10.89 -8.87
CA GLN A 13 -25.87 -12.17 -8.17
C GLN A 13 -25.42 -12.03 -6.71
N LEU A 14 -25.08 -10.83 -6.27
CA LEU A 14 -24.58 -10.57 -4.91
C LEU A 14 -25.73 -10.24 -3.96
N ASN A 15 -25.56 -10.61 -2.69
CA ASN A 15 -26.47 -10.21 -1.63
C ASN A 15 -26.12 -8.81 -1.07
N ASP A 16 -27.03 -8.22 -0.29
CA ASP A 16 -26.86 -6.86 0.25
C ASP A 16 -25.56 -6.67 1.05
N GLN A 17 -25.12 -7.68 1.78
CA GLN A 17 -23.88 -7.62 2.57
C GLN A 17 -22.64 -7.56 1.66
N GLN A 18 -22.62 -8.35 0.59
CA GLN A 18 -21.55 -8.33 -0.42
C GLN A 18 -21.58 -7.04 -1.25
N LEU A 19 -22.76 -6.53 -1.57
CA LEU A 19 -22.94 -5.26 -2.27
C LEU A 19 -22.44 -4.08 -1.43
N SER A 20 -22.68 -4.10 -0.11
CA SER A 20 -22.14 -3.10 0.81
C SER A 20 -20.61 -3.08 0.77
N ALA A 21 -19.97 -4.25 0.88
CA ALA A 21 -18.50 -4.34 0.81
C ALA A 21 -17.93 -3.89 -0.54
N LEU A 22 -18.62 -4.21 -1.64
CA LEU A 22 -18.24 -3.76 -2.98
C LEU A 22 -18.38 -2.24 -3.14
N LEU A 23 -19.42 -1.65 -2.54
CA LEU A 23 -19.64 -0.21 -2.54
C LEU A 23 -18.55 0.51 -1.75
N ASP A 24 -18.20 0.03 -0.55
CA ASP A 24 -17.12 0.60 0.26
C ASP A 24 -15.79 0.56 -0.48
N LEU A 25 -15.49 -0.55 -1.15
CA LEU A 25 -14.30 -0.70 -1.99
C LEU A 25 -14.32 0.24 -3.19
N ALA A 26 -15.46 0.40 -3.88
CA ALA A 26 -15.56 1.34 -4.98
C ALA A 26 -15.40 2.80 -4.53
N LEU A 27 -15.90 3.13 -3.33
CA LEU A 27 -15.74 4.45 -2.71
C LEU A 27 -14.29 4.72 -2.32
N SER A 28 -13.55 3.75 -1.77
CA SER A 28 -12.13 3.92 -1.44
C SER A 28 -11.28 4.20 -2.68
N PHE A 29 -11.54 3.48 -3.79
CA PHE A 29 -10.90 3.74 -5.08
C PHE A 29 -11.28 5.09 -5.68
N LYS A 30 -12.55 5.50 -5.56
CA LYS A 30 -13.05 6.77 -6.11
C LYS A 30 -12.52 7.98 -5.34
N ASN A 31 -12.47 7.89 -4.00
CA ASN A 31 -12.04 8.98 -3.14
C ASN A 31 -10.52 9.13 -3.11
N GLY A 32 -9.77 8.24 -3.79
CA GLY A 32 -8.33 8.32 -3.85
C GLY A 32 -7.68 8.12 -2.49
N GLU A 33 -8.32 7.39 -1.57
CA GLU A 33 -7.69 6.93 -0.34
C GLU A 33 -6.65 5.87 -0.72
N LYS A 34 -5.52 6.38 -1.19
CA LYS A 34 -4.27 5.67 -1.37
C LYS A 34 -3.64 5.48 0.01
N SER A 35 -4.35 4.85 0.94
CA SER A 35 -3.80 4.48 2.25
C SER A 35 -3.59 2.97 2.35
N VAL A 36 -3.25 2.31 1.24
CA VAL A 36 -2.61 0.98 1.33
C VAL A 36 -1.11 1.20 1.42
N ASN A 37 -0.66 1.56 2.62
CA ASN A 37 0.64 1.16 3.13
C ASN A 37 0.59 1.17 4.68
N PRO A 38 -0.15 0.22 5.31
CA PRO A 38 -0.02 0.01 6.75
C PRO A 38 1.41 -0.40 7.16
N ALA A 39 2.27 -0.75 6.19
CA ALA A 39 3.69 -1.01 6.41
C ALA A 39 4.51 0.23 6.82
N VAL A 40 4.05 1.45 6.52
CA VAL A 40 4.79 2.69 6.82
C VAL A 40 4.64 3.12 8.29
N GLU A 41 3.66 2.58 9.02
CA GLU A 41 3.44 2.85 10.44
C GLU A 41 4.07 1.80 11.38
N SER A 42 4.84 0.85 10.85
CA SER A 42 5.58 -0.08 11.71
C SER A 42 6.72 0.66 12.40
N GLN A 43 6.63 0.81 13.73
CA GLN A 43 7.70 1.40 14.54
C GLN A 43 9.04 0.72 14.28
N ALA A 44 9.05 -0.60 14.08
CA ALA A 44 10.27 -1.35 13.76
C ALA A 44 10.89 -0.96 12.41
N TYR A 45 10.08 -0.56 11.42
CA TYR A 45 10.59 -0.06 10.14
C TYR A 45 11.15 1.36 10.31
N GLN A 46 10.50 2.21 11.09
CA GLN A 46 11.01 3.55 11.41
C GLN A 46 12.31 3.49 12.21
N ASP A 47 12.42 2.55 13.15
CA ASP A 47 13.65 2.31 13.92
C ASP A 47 14.77 1.75 13.03
N TRP A 48 14.44 0.91 12.04
CA TRP A 48 15.43 0.38 11.08
C TRP A 48 15.94 1.43 10.09
N VAL A 49 15.08 2.37 9.66
CA VAL A 49 15.42 3.50 8.76
C VAL A 49 16.01 4.68 9.55
N SER A 50 16.00 4.65 10.88
CA SER A 50 16.55 5.71 11.71
C SER A 50 18.02 5.97 11.38
N PRO A 51 18.47 7.24 11.35
CA PRO A 51 19.88 7.60 11.12
C PRO A 51 20.84 7.00 12.17
N GLU A 52 20.33 6.56 13.33
CA GLU A 52 21.10 5.82 14.33
C GLU A 52 21.50 4.41 13.86
N ASN A 53 20.80 3.87 12.87
CA ASN A 53 21.00 2.56 12.28
C ASN A 53 21.55 2.65 10.84
N ASP A 54 21.90 3.86 10.40
CA ASP A 54 22.48 4.14 9.09
C ASP A 54 23.98 3.84 9.12
N ILE A 55 24.29 2.55 8.98
CA ILE A 55 25.65 2.01 8.99
C ILE A 55 26.41 2.27 7.68
N TYR A 56 25.80 2.91 6.68
CA TYR A 56 26.45 3.13 5.38
C TYR A 56 27.70 4.02 5.52
N ASP A 57 27.63 5.06 6.35
CA ASP A 57 28.78 5.94 6.58
C ASP A 57 29.93 5.21 7.31
N GLU A 58 29.63 4.25 8.18
CA GLU A 58 30.64 3.48 8.92
C GLU A 58 31.25 2.34 8.09
N VAL A 59 30.44 1.64 7.28
CA VAL A 59 30.88 0.48 6.48
C VAL A 59 31.71 0.89 5.27
N PHE A 60 31.45 2.08 4.71
CA PHE A 60 32.10 2.57 3.49
C PHE A 60 33.07 3.75 3.74
N ALA A 61 33.35 4.10 5.00
CA ALA A 61 34.35 5.11 5.36
C ALA A 61 35.73 4.85 4.73
N ASP A 62 36.11 3.56 4.67
CA ASP A 62 37.38 3.11 4.08
C ASP A 62 37.41 3.24 2.54
N GLU A 63 36.26 3.17 1.86
CA GLU A 63 36.17 3.37 0.40
C GLU A 63 36.20 4.85 -0.01
N LEU A 64 35.73 5.75 0.85
CA LEU A 64 35.79 7.20 0.61
C LEU A 64 37.19 7.80 0.82
N THR A 65 38.02 7.20 1.67
CA THR A 65 39.40 7.65 1.93
C THR A 65 40.44 7.06 0.98
N ALA A 66 40.07 6.08 0.15
CA ALA A 66 40.96 5.42 -0.80
C ALA A 66 41.08 6.12 -2.18
N ARG A 67 40.68 7.39 -2.30
CA ARG A 67 40.79 8.19 -3.54
C ARG A 67 41.91 9.22 -3.51
#